data_AF-A0A1A9RAN4-F1
#
_entry.id   AF-A0A1A9RAN4-F1
#
_cell.length_a   1.000
_cell.length_b   1.000
_cell.length_c   1.000
_cell.angle_alpha   90.00
_cell.angle_beta   90.00
_cell.angle_gamma   90.00
#
_symmetry.space_group_name_H-M   'P 1'
#
loop_
_entity.id
_entity.type
_entity.pdbx_description
1 polymer ?
#
loop_
_entity_poly.entity_id
_entity_poly.type
_entity_poly.pdbx_seq_one_letter_code
_entity_poly.pdbx_strand_id
1 'polypeptide(L)'
;MAKIEVLAGDFPKGKADFNQVCITFRKAGRVYYIDVESYNEESGGVIELHLFDGRRILIAKNDVFVRMLKTALFDEPQDIEIRRQRWQERQSKGGTKIRQPLTLGKILSWGLVAFFGLGILGNCIGPQDRANTTTTTPTAQVAANTSQNQPSSNGTNKVENPTPPVTPSKWRYGQDQDEMRNQATYYAVLESNNTVDFDFPYSGGSSLSIQLRQDPKYGKDVIFSISKGQIPCFSGCRASIKFDNGRIQTFNFTGAENGHADIIFLSNNVAGFVKQLRSSKTMMVEVEFYNEGRRQFQFDTSGLEWKHF
;
A
#
# COMPACT_ATOMS: atom_id res chain seq x y z
N MET A 1 -15.64 -2.58 21.46
CA MET A 1 -16.02 -2.94 20.07
C MET A 1 -17.18 -2.06 19.67
N ALA A 2 -17.14 -1.50 18.46
CA ALA A 2 -18.24 -0.73 17.93
C ALA A 2 -19.41 -1.67 17.57
N LYS A 3 -20.63 -1.14 17.52
CA LYS A 3 -21.84 -1.93 17.26
C LYS A 3 -22.62 -1.39 16.07
N ILE A 4 -23.11 -2.30 15.24
CA ILE A 4 -24.13 -2.03 14.23
C ILE A 4 -25.46 -2.63 14.68
N GLU A 5 -26.56 -2.09 14.17
CA GLU A 5 -27.90 -2.63 14.37
C GLU A 5 -28.41 -3.27 13.09
N VAL A 6 -28.72 -4.56 13.15
CA VAL A 6 -29.26 -5.35 12.05
C VAL A 6 -30.78 -5.24 12.07
N LEU A 7 -31.34 -4.71 11.00
CA LEU A 7 -32.76 -4.43 10.85
C LEU A 7 -33.51 -5.60 10.20
N ALA A 8 -32.91 -6.23 9.19
CA ALA A 8 -33.48 -7.33 8.42
C ALA A 8 -32.42 -8.05 7.56
N GLY A 9 -32.85 -9.06 6.78
CA GLY A 9 -31.99 -9.87 5.91
C GLY A 9 -31.80 -11.30 6.42
N ASP A 10 -30.78 -11.97 5.92
CA ASP A 10 -30.54 -13.40 6.16
C ASP A 10 -29.81 -13.70 7.48
N PHE A 11 -29.72 -12.71 8.37
CA PHE A 11 -28.99 -12.74 9.62
C PHE A 11 -29.87 -12.31 10.81
N PRO A 12 -29.54 -12.72 12.06
CA PRO A 12 -30.34 -12.36 13.22
C PRO A 12 -30.44 -10.84 13.40
N LYS A 13 -31.67 -10.35 13.63
CA LYS A 13 -31.94 -8.94 13.96
C LYS A 13 -31.32 -8.56 15.31
N GLY A 14 -30.95 -7.29 15.45
CA GLY A 14 -30.41 -6.71 16.68
C GLY A 14 -28.94 -6.31 16.57
N LYS A 15 -28.28 -6.13 17.72
CA LYS A 15 -26.91 -5.59 17.76
C LYS A 15 -25.87 -6.64 17.37
N ALA A 16 -24.99 -6.29 16.44
CA ALA A 16 -23.79 -7.04 16.12
C ALA A 16 -22.55 -6.21 16.47
N ASP A 17 -21.52 -6.85 17.00
CA ASP A 17 -20.22 -6.20 17.23
C ASP A 17 -19.45 -6.19 15.91
N PHE A 18 -18.66 -5.15 15.64
CA PHE A 18 -17.78 -5.14 14.47
C PHE A 18 -16.41 -4.54 14.80
N ASN A 19 -15.43 -4.93 13.99
CA ASN A 19 -14.08 -4.36 13.97
C ASN A 19 -13.58 -4.33 12.51
N GLN A 20 -12.30 -4.01 12.31
CA GLN A 20 -11.70 -3.88 10.98
C GLN A 20 -11.67 -5.19 10.17
N VAL A 21 -11.90 -6.34 10.81
CA VAL A 21 -11.70 -7.65 10.19
C VAL A 21 -12.94 -8.54 10.20
N CYS A 22 -13.97 -8.24 11.00
CA CYS A 22 -15.21 -9.03 11.03
C CYS A 22 -16.41 -8.32 11.67
N ILE A 23 -17.59 -8.90 11.43
CA ILE A 23 -18.84 -8.62 12.14
C ILE A 23 -19.20 -9.86 12.95
N THR A 24 -19.34 -9.71 14.25
CA THR A 24 -19.67 -10.80 15.18
C THR A 24 -21.14 -10.73 15.58
N PHE A 25 -21.91 -11.74 15.18
CA PHE A 25 -23.27 -11.96 15.68
C PHE A 25 -23.22 -12.80 16.94
N ARG A 26 -23.79 -12.31 18.04
CA ARG A 26 -23.89 -13.08 19.28
C ARG A 26 -25.08 -14.04 19.23
N LYS A 27 -24.93 -15.18 18.55
CA LYS A 27 -25.84 -16.33 18.68
C LYS A 27 -25.06 -17.64 18.66
N ALA A 28 -25.18 -18.41 19.74
CA ALA A 28 -24.57 -19.73 19.91
C ALA A 28 -23.02 -19.79 19.75
N GLY A 29 -22.31 -18.72 20.09
CA GLY A 29 -20.84 -18.71 20.10
C GLY A 29 -20.18 -18.83 18.73
N ARG A 30 -20.89 -18.54 17.63
CA ARG A 30 -20.35 -18.64 16.26
C ARG A 30 -19.85 -17.29 15.77
N VAL A 31 -18.61 -17.26 15.29
CA VAL A 31 -18.02 -16.09 14.59
C VAL A 31 -18.27 -16.27 13.10
N TYR A 32 -18.81 -15.23 12.46
CA TYR A 32 -19.02 -15.19 11.01
C TYR A 32 -18.03 -14.18 10.43
N TYR A 33 -17.30 -14.58 9.40
CA TYR A 33 -16.60 -13.62 8.55
C TYR A 33 -17.54 -13.30 7.39
N ILE A 34 -17.81 -12.03 7.17
CA ILE A 34 -18.71 -11.58 6.11
C ILE A 34 -17.84 -11.08 4.96
N ASP A 35 -17.86 -11.80 3.85
CA ASP A 35 -17.26 -11.35 2.59
C ASP A 35 -18.29 -10.49 1.85
N VAL A 36 -18.18 -9.17 2.02
CA VAL A 36 -19.08 -8.22 1.37
C VAL A 36 -18.70 -8.09 -0.09
N GLU A 37 -19.68 -8.26 -0.98
CA GLU A 37 -19.58 -8.04 -2.41
C GLU A 37 -19.75 -6.55 -2.73
N SER A 38 -20.84 -5.96 -2.26
CA SER A 38 -21.17 -4.54 -2.46
C SER A 38 -22.09 -4.06 -1.34
N TYR A 39 -22.35 -2.75 -1.31
CA TYR A 39 -23.36 -2.17 -0.43
C TYR A 39 -24.10 -1.04 -1.13
N ASN A 40 -25.31 -0.77 -0.66
CA ASN A 40 -26.13 0.35 -1.09
C ASN A 40 -26.59 1.16 0.13
N GLU A 41 -26.50 2.49 0.05
CA GLU A 41 -27.05 3.39 1.08
C GLU A 41 -28.49 3.75 0.67
N GLU A 42 -29.48 3.20 1.37
CA GLU A 42 -30.90 3.48 1.10
C GLU A 42 -31.37 4.77 1.78
N SER A 43 -32.42 5.37 1.21
CA SER A 43 -33.13 6.49 1.84
C SER A 43 -33.70 6.06 3.21
N GLY A 44 -33.56 6.93 4.22
CA GLY A 44 -34.05 6.62 5.58
C GLY A 44 -32.99 6.07 6.52
N GLY A 45 -31.70 6.15 6.15
CA GLY A 45 -30.60 5.79 7.06
C GLY A 45 -30.43 4.28 7.21
N VAL A 46 -30.63 3.54 6.12
CA VAL A 46 -30.44 2.08 6.06
C VAL A 46 -29.32 1.78 5.07
N ILE A 47 -28.53 0.73 5.35
CA ILE A 47 -27.52 0.22 4.43
C ILE A 47 -27.88 -1.23 4.11
N GLU A 48 -27.97 -1.55 2.83
CA GLU A 48 -28.09 -2.92 2.34
C GLU A 48 -26.69 -3.44 1.97
N LEU A 49 -26.27 -4.55 2.57
CA LEU A 49 -25.04 -5.26 2.23
C LEU A 49 -25.38 -6.47 1.36
N HIS A 50 -24.69 -6.62 0.23
CA HIS A 50 -24.72 -7.82 -0.62
C HIS A 50 -23.48 -8.66 -0.38
N LEU A 51 -23.65 -9.97 -0.19
CA LEU A 51 -22.56 -10.91 0.08
C LEU A 51 -22.27 -11.80 -1.12
N PHE A 52 -21.03 -12.25 -1.26
CA PHE A 52 -20.63 -13.12 -2.39
C PHE A 52 -21.36 -14.47 -2.43
N ASP A 53 -21.95 -14.91 -1.32
CA ASP A 53 -22.77 -16.12 -1.24
C ASP A 53 -24.25 -15.89 -1.60
N GLY A 54 -24.60 -14.70 -2.08
CA GLY A 54 -25.95 -14.33 -2.53
C GLY A 54 -26.88 -13.86 -1.41
N ARG A 55 -26.43 -13.86 -0.15
CA ARG A 55 -27.22 -13.35 0.97
C ARG A 55 -27.13 -11.84 1.09
N ARG A 56 -28.08 -11.26 1.82
CA ARG A 56 -28.10 -9.82 2.11
C ARG A 56 -28.37 -9.48 3.57
N ILE A 57 -27.94 -8.29 3.98
CA ILE A 57 -28.13 -7.77 5.33
C ILE A 57 -28.58 -6.31 5.26
N LEU A 58 -29.67 -5.96 5.93
CA LEU A 58 -30.06 -4.57 6.13
C LEU A 58 -29.65 -4.13 7.53
N ILE A 59 -28.89 -3.05 7.61
CA ILE A 59 -28.41 -2.49 8.87
C ILE A 59 -28.77 -1.01 8.97
N ALA A 60 -28.94 -0.51 10.20
CA ALA A 60 -29.05 0.91 10.44
C ALA A 60 -27.74 1.61 10.07
N LYS A 61 -27.84 2.80 9.48
CA LYS A 61 -26.68 3.59 9.10
C LYS A 61 -25.83 3.89 10.33
N ASN A 62 -24.57 3.51 10.22
CA ASN A 62 -23.55 3.77 11.22
C ASN A 62 -22.31 4.28 10.49
N ASP A 63 -22.01 5.56 10.64
CA ASP A 63 -20.95 6.21 9.85
C ASP A 63 -19.56 5.60 10.10
N VAL A 64 -19.31 5.07 11.31
CA VAL A 64 -18.07 4.36 11.63
C VAL A 64 -17.99 3.04 10.85
N PHE A 65 -19.10 2.31 10.79
CA PHE A 65 -19.17 1.08 10.02
C PHE A 65 -19.06 1.33 8.51
N VAL A 66 -19.80 2.31 7.98
CA VAL A 66 -19.72 2.72 6.56
C VAL A 66 -18.29 3.08 6.19
N ARG A 67 -17.63 3.85 7.05
CA ARG A 67 -16.22 4.22 6.91
C ARG A 67 -15.32 2.99 6.79
N MET A 68 -15.46 2.04 7.72
CA MET A 68 -14.64 0.83 7.73
C MET A 68 -14.92 -0.07 6.54
N LEU A 69 -16.19 -0.17 6.13
CA LEU A 69 -16.60 -0.93 4.96
C LEU A 69 -16.04 -0.33 3.66
N LYS A 70 -16.11 1.00 3.51
CA LYS A 70 -15.51 1.72 2.37
C LYS A 70 -14.01 1.46 2.27
N THR A 71 -13.29 1.52 3.39
CA THR A 71 -11.85 1.21 3.42
C THR A 71 -11.58 -0.24 3.02
N ALA A 72 -12.28 -1.20 3.63
CA ALA A 72 -12.05 -2.62 3.34
C ALA A 72 -12.34 -2.98 1.87
N LEU A 73 -13.35 -2.35 1.25
CA LEU A 73 -13.69 -2.58 -0.17
C LEU A 73 -12.76 -1.86 -1.14
N PHE A 74 -12.11 -0.77 -0.72
CA PHE A 74 -11.14 -0.04 -1.54
C PHE A 74 -9.83 -0.82 -1.71
N ASP A 75 -9.36 -1.48 -0.64
CA ASP A 75 -8.13 -2.28 -0.65
C ASP A 75 -8.27 -3.60 -1.46
N GLU A 76 -9.48 -3.95 -1.89
CA GLU A 76 -9.76 -5.11 -2.74
C GLU A 76 -9.67 -4.75 -4.24
N PRO A 77 -9.43 -5.73 -5.13
CA PRO A 77 -9.48 -5.50 -6.57
C PRO A 77 -10.83 -4.92 -6.99
N GLN A 78 -10.85 -3.80 -7.71
CA GLN A 78 -12.13 -3.17 -8.08
C GLN A 78 -12.91 -3.98 -9.14
N ASP A 79 -12.27 -4.96 -9.79
CA ASP A 79 -12.92 -5.95 -10.64
C ASP A 79 -13.68 -6.99 -9.79
N ILE A 80 -15.00 -7.01 -9.97
CA ILE A 80 -15.91 -7.87 -9.21
C ILE A 80 -15.70 -9.36 -9.49
N GLU A 81 -15.33 -9.72 -10.72
CA GLU A 81 -15.08 -11.11 -11.11
C GLU A 81 -13.78 -11.62 -10.51
N ILE A 82 -12.75 -10.78 -10.45
CA ILE A 82 -11.50 -11.11 -9.72
C ILE A 82 -11.80 -11.35 -8.24
N ARG A 83 -12.60 -10.49 -7.60
CA ARG A 83 -13.00 -10.68 -6.20
C ARG A 83 -13.82 -11.95 -6.01
N ARG A 84 -14.72 -12.27 -6.95
CA ARG A 84 -15.54 -13.50 -6.93
C ARG A 84 -14.67 -14.75 -7.06
N GLN A 85 -13.68 -14.75 -7.96
CA GLN A 85 -12.72 -15.86 -8.12
C GLN A 85 -11.89 -16.05 -6.83
N ARG A 86 -11.37 -14.97 -6.24
CA ARG A 86 -10.64 -15.02 -4.95
C ARG A 86 -11.52 -15.57 -3.83
N TRP A 87 -12.79 -15.16 -3.79
CA TRP A 87 -13.75 -15.70 -2.83
C TRP A 87 -13.97 -17.21 -3.02
N GLN A 88 -14.19 -17.67 -4.25
CA GLN A 88 -14.35 -19.09 -4.56
C GLN A 88 -13.11 -19.92 -4.19
N GLU A 89 -11.91 -19.40 -4.46
CA GLU A 89 -10.64 -20.03 -4.06
C GLU A 89 -10.51 -20.14 -2.54
N ARG A 90 -10.95 -19.13 -1.78
CA ARG A 90 -11.00 -19.20 -0.32
C ARG A 90 -11.99 -20.25 0.16
N GLN A 91 -13.17 -20.36 -0.46
CA GLN A 91 -14.14 -21.40 -0.13
C GLN A 91 -13.59 -22.81 -0.40
N SER A 92 -12.91 -23.03 -1.53
CA SER A 92 -12.32 -24.34 -1.87
C SER A 92 -11.20 -24.77 -0.89
N LYS A 93 -10.51 -23.80 -0.28
CA LYS A 93 -9.46 -24.03 0.74
C LYS A 93 -10.00 -24.14 2.18
N GLY A 94 -11.31 -24.38 2.34
CA GLY A 94 -11.96 -24.59 3.64
C GLY A 94 -12.73 -23.38 4.18
N GLY A 95 -12.93 -22.36 3.35
CA GLY A 95 -13.78 -21.19 3.59
C GLY A 95 -13.39 -20.34 4.79
N THR A 96 -14.29 -19.41 5.14
CA THR A 96 -14.26 -18.67 6.39
C THR A 96 -14.53 -19.64 7.54
N LYS A 97 -13.48 -20.34 8.00
CA LYS A 97 -13.59 -21.35 9.07
C LYS A 97 -14.33 -20.78 10.29
N ILE A 98 -15.50 -21.35 10.59
CA ILE A 98 -16.21 -21.14 11.86
C ILE A 98 -15.30 -21.67 12.97
N ARG A 99 -14.59 -20.79 13.68
CA ARG A 99 -13.93 -21.19 14.93
C ARG A 99 -15.01 -21.28 16.01
N GLN A 100 -15.41 -22.51 16.37
CA GLN A 100 -16.09 -22.74 17.64
C GLN A 100 -15.14 -22.32 18.78
N PRO A 101 -15.65 -21.76 19.89
CA PRO A 101 -14.80 -21.39 21.02
C PRO A 101 -14.12 -22.65 21.56
N LEU A 102 -12.79 -22.61 21.66
CA LEU A 102 -11.99 -23.67 22.25
C LEU A 102 -12.43 -23.89 23.70
N THR A 103 -12.97 -25.07 24.01
CA THR A 103 -13.20 -25.49 25.40
C THR A 103 -11.86 -25.86 26.04
N LEU A 104 -11.73 -25.54 27.33
CA LEU A 104 -10.50 -25.56 28.13
C LEU A 104 -9.75 -26.91 28.19
N GLY A 105 -10.31 -27.99 27.62
CA GLY A 105 -9.81 -29.36 27.75
C GLY A 105 -8.82 -29.84 26.68
N LYS A 106 -8.37 -29.01 25.72
CA LYS A 106 -7.53 -29.48 24.59
C LYS A 106 -6.12 -28.87 24.51
N ILE A 107 -5.61 -28.24 25.57
CA ILE A 107 -4.25 -27.63 25.56
C ILE A 107 -3.12 -28.67 25.72
N LEU A 108 -3.41 -29.94 26.05
CA LEU A 108 -2.37 -30.97 26.18
C LEU A 108 -2.24 -31.84 24.93
N SER A 109 -1.93 -31.24 23.79
CA SER A 109 -1.56 -32.02 22.61
C SER A 109 -0.98 -31.10 21.52
N TRP A 110 0.17 -31.51 20.96
CA TRP A 110 0.80 -30.99 19.73
C TRP A 110 1.84 -29.87 19.98
N GLY A 111 2.88 -30.25 20.71
CA GLY A 111 4.23 -29.91 20.26
C GLY A 111 4.58 -30.71 19.00
N LEU A 112 5.42 -30.10 18.14
CA LEU A 112 5.97 -30.61 16.86
C LEU A 112 5.08 -30.50 15.61
N VAL A 113 5.11 -29.35 14.93
CA VAL A 113 5.41 -29.27 13.47
C VAL A 113 6.06 -27.91 13.20
N ALA A 114 7.29 -27.93 12.68
CA ALA A 114 8.07 -26.78 12.29
C ALA A 114 8.05 -26.57 10.76
N PHE A 115 8.24 -25.32 10.34
CA PHE A 115 8.67 -24.82 9.01
C PHE A 115 7.84 -25.17 7.76
N PHE A 116 7.20 -24.15 7.17
CA PHE A 116 7.46 -23.61 5.81
C PHE A 116 6.37 -22.57 5.47
N GLY A 117 6.77 -21.39 4.96
CA GLY A 117 5.89 -20.51 4.17
C GLY A 117 5.37 -19.22 4.84
N LEU A 118 6.10 -18.14 4.59
CA LEU A 118 5.77 -16.70 4.58
C LEU A 118 4.28 -16.26 4.59
N GLY A 119 4.02 -15.15 5.31
CA GLY A 119 3.02 -14.14 4.89
C GLY A 119 1.98 -13.70 5.91
N ILE A 120 2.40 -13.22 7.09
CA ILE A 120 1.68 -12.37 8.07
C ILE A 120 0.14 -12.48 8.09
N LEU A 121 -0.37 -13.43 8.87
CA LEU A 121 -1.67 -13.33 9.50
C LEU A 121 -1.55 -12.38 10.70
N GLY A 122 -2.32 -11.29 10.70
CA GLY A 122 -2.54 -10.47 11.89
C GLY A 122 -3.22 -11.31 12.99
N ASN A 123 -2.44 -11.71 13.99
CA ASN A 123 -2.92 -12.40 15.18
C ASN A 123 -3.90 -11.49 15.94
N CYS A 124 -5.15 -11.95 16.11
CA CYS A 124 -6.09 -11.37 17.05
C CYS A 124 -5.71 -11.80 18.47
N ILE A 125 -4.86 -11.04 19.15
CA ILE A 125 -4.64 -11.15 20.60
C ILE A 125 -4.80 -9.74 21.18
N GLY A 126 -5.82 -9.53 22.01
CA GLY A 126 -5.99 -8.30 22.77
C GLY A 126 -5.01 -8.22 23.95
N PRO A 127 -4.65 -7.02 24.42
CA PRO A 127 -3.67 -6.88 25.50
C PRO A 127 -4.28 -7.22 26.87
N GLN A 128 -3.51 -7.93 27.70
CA GLN A 128 -3.73 -8.10 29.13
C GLN A 128 -2.65 -7.29 29.87
N ASP A 129 -3.08 -6.42 30.78
CA ASP A 129 -2.23 -5.64 31.68
C ASP A 129 -1.40 -6.53 32.63
N ARG A 130 -0.09 -6.24 32.79
CA ARG A 130 0.52 -5.70 34.03
C ARG A 130 2.05 -5.91 34.11
N ALA A 131 2.71 -4.78 34.37
CA ALA A 131 3.75 -4.52 35.38
C ALA A 131 5.19 -5.07 35.25
N ASN A 132 6.09 -4.08 35.22
CA ASN A 132 7.44 -3.96 35.83
C ASN A 132 8.57 -4.87 35.34
N THR A 133 9.68 -4.28 34.87
CA THR A 133 10.85 -3.94 35.73
C THR A 133 12.00 -3.36 34.89
N THR A 134 12.32 -2.10 35.18
CA THR A 134 13.62 -1.41 35.32
C THR A 134 14.88 -1.93 34.59
N THR A 135 15.37 -1.07 33.68
CA THR A 135 16.73 -0.49 33.56
C THR A 135 17.92 -1.23 34.17
N THR A 136 18.95 -1.55 33.37
CA THR A 136 20.29 -0.92 33.43
C THR A 136 21.28 -1.56 32.44
N THR A 137 22.02 -0.70 31.73
CA THR A 137 23.33 -0.97 31.13
C THR A 137 24.40 -0.54 32.13
N PRO A 138 25.56 -1.21 32.17
CA PRO A 138 26.81 -0.44 32.04
C PRO A 138 27.90 -1.14 31.20
N THR A 139 28.42 -0.39 30.23
CA THR A 139 29.82 0.04 30.04
C THR A 139 31.00 -0.92 30.29
N ALA A 140 31.72 -1.19 29.18
CA ALA A 140 33.18 -1.17 28.91
C ALA A 140 34.21 -1.83 29.85
N GLN A 141 35.17 -2.57 29.25
CA GLN A 141 36.60 -2.22 29.08
C GLN A 141 37.47 -3.48 28.83
N VAL A 142 38.23 -3.52 27.72
CA VAL A 142 39.72 -3.41 27.62
C VAL A 142 40.50 -4.69 27.93
N ALA A 143 41.29 -5.17 26.96
CA ALA A 143 42.74 -5.43 27.11
C ALA A 143 43.37 -5.99 25.81
N ALA A 144 44.61 -5.56 25.57
CA ALA A 144 45.43 -5.74 24.37
C ALA A 144 46.38 -6.95 24.46
N ASN A 145 46.95 -7.39 23.32
CA ASN A 145 48.41 -7.58 23.14
C ASN A 145 48.83 -7.97 21.71
N THR A 146 49.45 -7.01 21.01
CA THR A 146 50.86 -6.96 20.59
C THR A 146 51.55 -8.16 19.90
N SER A 147 51.91 -7.93 18.61
CA SER A 147 53.26 -7.97 18.00
C SER A 147 53.57 -8.91 16.82
N GLN A 148 53.85 -8.23 15.70
CA GLN A 148 55.01 -8.34 14.79
C GLN A 148 55.29 -9.64 14.00
N ASN A 149 55.23 -9.53 12.67
CA ASN A 149 56.41 -9.71 11.81
C ASN A 149 56.16 -9.24 10.37
N GLN A 150 57.12 -8.48 9.82
CA GLN A 150 57.28 -8.12 8.41
C GLN A 150 58.44 -8.96 7.85
N PRO A 151 58.44 -9.31 6.55
CA PRO A 151 59.34 -8.59 5.63
C PRO A 151 58.67 -8.15 4.31
N SER A 152 59.23 -7.08 3.76
CA SER A 152 58.81 -6.28 2.61
C SER A 152 58.84 -7.01 1.26
N SER A 153 58.03 -6.55 0.30
CA SER A 153 58.43 -6.46 -1.11
C SER A 153 57.72 -5.30 -1.83
N ASN A 154 58.48 -4.61 -2.68
CA ASN A 154 58.10 -3.43 -3.45
C ASN A 154 57.01 -3.71 -4.47
N GLY A 155 56.05 -2.78 -4.60
CA GLY A 155 55.10 -2.74 -5.71
C GLY A 155 54.44 -1.36 -5.80
N THR A 156 54.84 -0.60 -6.81
CA THR A 156 54.30 0.72 -7.19
C THR A 156 52.80 0.62 -7.48
N ASN A 157 51.94 1.03 -6.54
CA ASN A 157 50.50 1.07 -6.76
C ASN A 157 49.99 2.51 -6.89
N LYS A 158 49.62 2.81 -8.15
CA LYS A 158 48.75 3.88 -8.62
C LYS A 158 47.62 4.13 -7.63
N VAL A 159 47.50 5.38 -7.16
CA VAL A 159 46.41 5.85 -6.32
C VAL A 159 45.12 5.80 -7.13
N GLU A 160 44.40 4.68 -7.04
CA GLU A 160 43.00 4.62 -7.40
C GLU A 160 42.22 5.30 -6.27
N ASN A 161 41.73 6.51 -6.53
CA ASN A 161 40.80 7.18 -5.65
C ASN A 161 39.66 6.21 -5.34
N PRO A 162 39.31 5.97 -4.06
CA PRO A 162 38.18 5.13 -3.72
C PRO A 162 36.95 5.75 -4.36
N THR A 163 36.37 5.02 -5.32
CA THR A 163 35.06 5.34 -5.87
C THR A 163 34.12 5.52 -4.67
N PRO A 164 33.47 6.69 -4.52
CA PRO A 164 32.55 6.89 -3.41
C PRO A 164 31.51 5.76 -3.43
N PRO A 165 31.13 5.22 -2.26
CA PRO A 165 30.22 4.09 -2.18
C PRO A 165 28.97 4.39 -3.01
N VAL A 166 28.75 3.57 -4.05
CA VAL A 166 27.59 3.67 -4.92
C VAL A 166 26.38 3.46 -4.04
N THR A 167 25.67 4.55 -3.73
CA THR A 167 24.40 4.44 -3.03
C THR A 167 23.46 3.65 -3.94
N PRO A 168 22.85 2.56 -3.49
CA PRO A 168 21.97 1.76 -4.33
C PRO A 168 20.80 2.63 -4.79
N SER A 169 20.56 2.59 -6.10
CA SER A 169 19.44 3.30 -6.71
C SER A 169 18.11 2.84 -6.10
N LYS A 170 17.22 3.80 -5.80
CA LYS A 170 15.85 3.51 -5.33
C LYS A 170 14.88 3.21 -6.49
N TRP A 171 15.32 3.38 -7.73
CA TRP A 171 14.52 3.10 -8.90
C TRP A 171 14.31 1.60 -9.06
N ARG A 172 13.05 1.20 -9.27
CA ARG A 172 12.65 -0.16 -9.58
C ARG A 172 12.29 -0.24 -11.06
N TYR A 173 12.73 -1.31 -11.73
CA TYR A 173 12.51 -1.48 -13.17
C TYR A 173 11.63 -2.71 -13.41
N GLY A 174 10.83 -2.66 -14.47
CA GLY A 174 10.01 -3.78 -14.90
C GLY A 174 9.65 -3.71 -16.38
N GLN A 175 9.01 -4.78 -16.84
CA GLN A 175 8.49 -4.89 -18.20
C GLN A 175 7.18 -5.68 -18.19
N ASP A 176 6.26 -5.29 -19.06
CA ASP A 176 5.01 -6.01 -19.33
C ASP A 176 5.00 -6.44 -20.81
N GLN A 177 4.73 -7.72 -21.07
CA GLN A 177 4.67 -8.28 -22.42
C GLN A 177 3.21 -8.34 -22.89
N ASP A 178 2.91 -7.71 -24.03
CA ASP A 178 1.66 -7.94 -24.79
C ASP A 178 1.88 -9.14 -25.71
N GLU A 179 1.46 -10.33 -25.29
CA GLU A 179 1.57 -11.58 -26.06
C GLU A 179 0.79 -11.53 -27.38
N MET A 180 -0.30 -10.77 -27.46
CA MET A 180 -1.10 -10.68 -28.69
C MET A 180 -0.37 -9.90 -29.79
N ARG A 181 0.43 -8.90 -29.42
CA ARG A 181 1.20 -8.06 -30.36
C ARG A 181 2.68 -8.39 -30.39
N ASN A 182 3.14 -9.24 -29.47
CA ASN A 182 4.54 -9.54 -29.21
C ASN A 182 5.38 -8.27 -29.01
N GLN A 183 4.89 -7.36 -28.17
CA GLN A 183 5.57 -6.09 -27.85
C GLN A 183 5.71 -5.93 -26.33
N ALA A 184 6.81 -5.34 -25.90
CA ALA A 184 7.11 -5.10 -24.49
C ALA A 184 6.97 -3.62 -24.13
N THR A 185 6.31 -3.34 -23.01
CA THR A 185 6.29 -2.05 -22.34
C THR A 185 7.32 -2.06 -21.21
N TYR A 186 8.21 -1.07 -21.17
CA TYR A 186 9.24 -0.95 -20.14
C TYR A 186 8.92 0.19 -19.19
N TYR A 187 9.27 0.04 -17.92
CA TYR A 187 9.05 1.11 -16.95
C TYR A 187 10.10 1.17 -15.85
N ALA A 188 10.30 2.38 -15.33
CA ALA A 188 11.08 2.68 -14.13
C ALA A 188 10.19 3.43 -13.13
N VAL A 189 10.17 2.98 -11.88
CA VAL A 189 9.31 3.53 -10.82
C VAL A 189 10.16 3.99 -9.64
N LEU A 190 9.83 5.16 -9.11
CA LEU A 190 10.41 5.70 -7.88
C LEU A 190 9.28 6.17 -6.95
N GLU A 191 9.35 5.77 -5.69
CA GLU A 191 8.42 6.22 -4.64
C GLU A 191 9.02 7.42 -3.87
N SER A 192 8.16 8.27 -3.31
CA SER A 192 8.57 9.39 -2.48
C SER A 192 9.31 8.94 -1.21
N ASN A 193 10.31 9.72 -0.79
CA ASN A 193 11.06 9.51 0.45
C ASN A 193 10.22 9.80 1.71
N ASN A 194 9.17 10.59 1.58
CA ASN A 194 8.25 10.90 2.67
C ASN A 194 6.86 10.34 2.39
N THR A 195 6.10 10.17 3.46
CA THR A 195 4.66 10.00 3.43
C THR A 195 3.98 11.31 3.79
N VAL A 196 2.72 11.44 3.39
CA VAL A 196 1.82 12.52 3.82
C VAL A 196 0.58 11.87 4.42
N ASP A 197 0.20 12.27 5.62
CA ASP A 197 -0.99 11.75 6.26
C ASP A 197 -2.24 12.37 5.64
N PHE A 198 -3.12 11.51 5.15
CA PHE A 198 -4.43 11.89 4.65
C PHE A 198 -5.50 11.48 5.67
N ASP A 199 -6.48 12.35 5.83
CA ASP A 199 -7.64 12.13 6.67
C ASP A 199 -8.53 11.03 6.08
N PHE A 200 -9.59 10.69 6.82
CA PHE A 200 -10.63 9.82 6.32
C PHE A 200 -11.17 10.36 4.97
N PRO A 201 -11.27 9.55 3.89
CA PRO A 201 -11.29 8.08 3.85
C PRO A 201 -9.96 7.34 3.74
N TYR A 202 -8.85 8.03 3.48
CA TYR A 202 -7.55 7.43 3.14
C TYR A 202 -6.78 6.91 4.37
N SER A 203 -7.10 7.44 5.56
CA SER A 203 -6.77 6.85 6.87
C SER A 203 -5.28 6.52 7.06
N GLY A 204 -4.41 7.51 6.91
CA GLY A 204 -3.00 7.44 7.29
C GLY A 204 -2.03 7.92 6.22
N GLY A 205 -0.78 7.47 6.34
CA GLY A 205 0.32 7.85 5.45
C GLY A 205 0.10 7.38 4.01
N SER A 206 0.26 8.31 3.08
CA SER A 206 0.22 8.12 1.64
C SER A 206 1.56 8.47 1.01
N SER A 207 1.94 7.76 -0.05
CA SER A 207 3.17 7.96 -0.82
C SER A 207 2.82 8.28 -2.26
N LEU A 208 3.58 9.17 -2.89
CA LEU A 208 3.47 9.46 -4.32
C LEU A 208 4.55 8.69 -5.07
N SER A 209 4.20 8.05 -6.17
CA SER A 209 5.14 7.40 -7.08
C SER A 209 5.24 8.15 -8.40
N ILE A 210 6.43 8.19 -8.98
CA ILE A 210 6.68 8.54 -10.39
C ILE A 210 7.02 7.28 -11.17
N GLN A 211 6.40 7.12 -12.33
CA GLN A 211 6.73 6.10 -13.31
C GLN A 211 7.12 6.76 -14.64
N LEU A 212 8.28 6.37 -15.16
CA LEU A 212 8.68 6.62 -16.54
C LEU A 212 8.36 5.35 -17.32
N ARG A 213 7.49 5.45 -18.33
CA ARG A 213 7.04 4.31 -19.14
C ARG A 213 7.38 4.53 -20.60
N GLN A 214 7.96 3.51 -21.25
CA GLN A 214 8.06 3.42 -22.70
C GLN A 214 7.12 2.31 -23.15
N ASP A 215 6.04 2.72 -23.78
CA ASP A 215 4.99 1.86 -24.31
C ASP A 215 5.04 1.85 -25.85
N PRO A 216 4.90 0.68 -26.50
CA PRO A 216 4.88 0.59 -27.96
C PRO A 216 3.72 1.35 -28.63
N LYS A 217 2.57 1.44 -27.96
CA LYS A 217 1.35 2.08 -28.47
C LYS A 217 1.30 3.57 -28.09
N TYR A 218 1.65 3.91 -26.85
CA TYR A 218 1.49 5.27 -26.31
C TYR A 218 2.79 6.10 -26.30
N GLY A 219 3.94 5.48 -26.55
CA GLY A 219 5.23 6.16 -26.53
C GLY A 219 5.77 6.37 -25.11
N LYS A 220 6.35 7.54 -24.85
CA LYS A 220 6.99 7.86 -23.56
C LYS A 220 6.06 8.63 -22.65
N ASP A 221 5.78 8.08 -21.48
CA ASP A 221 4.93 8.70 -20.46
C ASP A 221 5.69 9.00 -19.17
N VAL A 222 5.28 10.09 -18.52
CA VAL A 222 5.58 10.36 -17.12
C VAL A 222 4.27 10.28 -16.35
N ILE A 223 4.17 9.36 -15.42
CA ILE A 223 2.95 9.03 -14.70
C ILE A 223 3.18 9.29 -13.22
N PHE A 224 2.24 9.94 -12.55
CA PHE A 224 2.19 9.99 -11.09
C PHE A 224 1.04 9.16 -10.58
N SER A 225 1.28 8.38 -9.53
CA SER A 225 0.26 7.62 -8.81
C SER A 225 0.38 7.80 -7.31
N ILE A 226 -0.76 7.90 -6.62
CA ILE A 226 -0.83 8.03 -5.16
C ILE A 226 -1.26 6.70 -4.55
N SER A 227 -0.59 6.25 -3.48
CA SER A 227 -0.94 4.98 -2.83
C SER A 227 -2.31 5.03 -2.15
N LYS A 228 -2.68 6.18 -1.58
CA LYS A 228 -4.00 6.45 -1.02
C LYS A 228 -4.39 7.89 -1.28
N GLY A 229 -5.50 8.13 -1.96
CA GLY A 229 -5.91 9.49 -2.29
C GLY A 229 -6.66 9.55 -3.60
N GLN A 230 -7.19 10.74 -3.90
CA GLN A 230 -7.74 11.06 -5.21
C GLN A 230 -7.15 12.39 -5.68
N ILE A 231 -6.66 12.39 -6.91
CA ILE A 231 -6.13 13.55 -7.60
C ILE A 231 -7.25 14.06 -8.53
N PRO A 232 -7.91 15.19 -8.23
CA PRO A 232 -9.01 15.71 -9.04
C PRO A 232 -8.48 16.21 -10.39
N CYS A 233 -8.45 15.33 -11.40
CA CYS A 233 -7.83 15.59 -12.71
C CYS A 233 -8.76 15.31 -13.91
N PHE A 234 -10.07 15.46 -13.75
CA PHE A 234 -11.07 15.15 -14.80
C PHE A 234 -10.97 16.07 -16.02
N SER A 235 -10.74 17.36 -15.83
CA SER A 235 -10.57 18.36 -16.90
C SER A 235 -9.11 18.77 -17.11
N GLY A 236 -8.18 17.91 -16.67
CA GLY A 236 -6.77 18.25 -16.50
C GLY A 236 -6.47 18.94 -15.18
N CYS A 237 -5.23 18.84 -14.73
CA CYS A 237 -4.75 19.36 -13.47
C CYS A 237 -3.29 19.81 -13.56
N ARG A 238 -2.76 20.38 -12.47
CA ARG A 238 -1.42 20.96 -12.42
C ARG A 238 -0.66 20.52 -11.18
N ALA A 239 0.61 20.19 -11.35
CA ALA A 239 1.56 20.02 -10.25
C ALA A 239 2.65 21.09 -10.32
N SER A 240 3.07 21.54 -9.14
CA SER A 240 4.23 22.43 -8.97
C SER A 240 5.43 21.56 -8.62
N ILE A 241 6.49 21.63 -9.42
CA ILE A 241 7.62 20.72 -9.34
C ILE A 241 8.90 21.53 -9.22
N LYS A 242 9.70 21.20 -8.21
CA LYS A 242 11.02 21.80 -7.98
C LYS A 242 12.06 20.71 -8.12
N PHE A 243 12.99 20.91 -9.06
CA PHE A 243 14.15 20.05 -9.26
C PHE A 243 15.34 20.66 -8.52
N ASP A 244 15.97 19.90 -7.64
CA ASP A 244 17.01 20.37 -6.71
C ASP A 244 16.65 21.72 -6.06
N ASN A 245 17.60 22.65 -6.04
CA ASN A 245 17.39 24.01 -5.56
C ASN A 245 16.89 24.98 -6.65
N GLY A 246 16.46 24.45 -7.80
CA GLY A 246 15.97 25.23 -8.93
C GLY A 246 14.66 25.98 -8.67
N ARG A 247 14.17 26.65 -9.71
CA ARG A 247 12.86 27.34 -9.67
C ARG A 247 11.72 26.33 -9.69
N ILE A 248 10.61 26.67 -9.03
CA ILE A 248 9.36 25.91 -9.12
C ILE A 248 8.82 26.04 -10.55
N GLN A 249 8.48 24.92 -11.16
CA GLN A 249 7.93 24.80 -12.51
C GLN A 249 6.56 24.17 -12.43
N THR A 250 5.59 24.67 -13.19
CA THR A 250 4.25 24.07 -13.27
C THR A 250 4.17 23.14 -14.47
N PHE A 251 3.73 21.91 -14.23
CA PHE A 251 3.48 20.92 -15.26
C PHE A 251 1.98 20.57 -15.32
N ASN A 252 1.48 20.37 -16.54
CA ASN A 252 0.09 20.02 -16.80
C ASN A 252 -0.07 18.51 -16.91
N PHE A 253 -1.12 17.99 -16.30
CA PHE A 253 -1.44 16.58 -16.29
C PHE A 253 -2.89 16.33 -16.72
N THR A 254 -3.15 15.11 -17.13
CA THR A 254 -4.46 14.55 -17.47
C THR A 254 -4.76 13.34 -16.61
N GLY A 255 -6.01 13.14 -16.23
CA GLY A 255 -6.44 11.93 -15.51
C GLY A 255 -6.33 10.67 -16.38
N ALA A 256 -6.42 9.51 -15.74
CA ALA A 256 -6.45 8.24 -16.42
C ALA A 256 -7.75 8.04 -17.22
N GLU A 257 -7.66 7.48 -18.42
CA GLU A 257 -8.82 7.25 -19.31
C GLU A 257 -9.84 6.27 -18.72
N ASN A 258 -9.39 5.34 -17.88
CA ASN A 258 -10.22 4.35 -17.20
C ASN A 258 -10.90 4.88 -15.92
N GLY A 259 -10.83 6.20 -15.66
CA GLY A 259 -11.49 6.84 -14.52
C GLY A 259 -10.78 6.69 -13.19
N HIS A 260 -9.58 6.10 -13.17
CA HIS A 260 -8.74 6.02 -11.97
C HIS A 260 -8.34 7.42 -11.51
N ALA A 261 -8.83 7.81 -10.33
CA ALA A 261 -8.55 9.11 -9.72
C ALA A 261 -7.20 9.14 -8.98
N ASP A 262 -6.53 7.99 -8.83
CA ASP A 262 -5.24 7.86 -8.16
C ASP A 262 -4.05 8.03 -9.11
N ILE A 263 -4.30 8.17 -10.43
CA ILE A 263 -3.27 8.20 -11.48
C ILE A 263 -3.46 9.42 -12.38
N ILE A 264 -2.35 10.12 -12.67
CA ILE A 264 -2.31 11.22 -13.62
C ILE A 264 -1.10 11.09 -14.57
N PHE A 265 -1.27 11.55 -15.80
CA PHE A 265 -0.30 11.48 -16.88
C PHE A 265 0.17 12.87 -17.26
N LEU A 266 1.48 13.08 -17.40
CA LEU A 266 2.02 14.33 -17.88
C LEU A 266 1.63 14.53 -19.34
N SER A 267 0.91 15.62 -19.65
CA SER A 267 0.24 15.73 -20.96
C SER A 267 1.18 16.11 -22.11
N ASN A 268 1.91 17.23 -21.99
CA ASN A 268 2.48 17.88 -23.20
C ASN A 268 3.99 18.16 -23.16
N ASN A 269 4.68 17.96 -22.04
CA ASN A 269 6.09 18.35 -21.91
C ASN A 269 6.96 17.25 -21.28
N VAL A 270 6.80 16.01 -21.77
CA VAL A 270 7.61 14.86 -21.34
C VAL A 270 9.09 15.13 -21.55
N ALA A 271 9.49 15.61 -22.73
CA ALA A 271 10.90 15.88 -23.03
C ALA A 271 11.52 16.92 -22.09
N GLY A 272 10.82 18.03 -21.80
CA GLY A 272 11.29 19.06 -20.89
C GLY A 272 11.35 18.59 -19.44
N PHE A 273 10.34 17.84 -18.98
CA PHE A 273 10.35 17.22 -17.65
C PHE A 273 11.55 16.29 -17.50
N VAL A 274 11.77 15.40 -18.47
CA VAL A 274 12.83 14.40 -18.47
C VAL A 274 14.21 15.03 -18.55
N LYS A 275 14.36 16.12 -19.30
CA LYS A 275 15.60 16.90 -19.33
C LYS A 275 15.98 17.41 -17.94
N GLN A 276 15.01 17.94 -17.18
CA GLN A 276 15.26 18.40 -15.81
C GLN A 276 15.55 17.23 -14.88
N LEU A 277 14.78 16.14 -14.97
CA LEU A 277 14.98 14.94 -14.16
C LEU A 277 16.37 14.32 -14.38
N ARG A 278 16.87 14.28 -15.63
CA ARG A 278 18.23 13.81 -15.99
C ARG A 278 19.35 14.58 -15.28
N SER A 279 19.16 15.87 -15.08
CA SER A 279 20.18 16.74 -14.47
C SER A 279 20.09 16.82 -12.94
N SER A 280 19.08 16.19 -12.33
CA SER A 280 18.75 16.41 -10.92
C SER A 280 18.90 15.18 -10.05
N LYS A 281 19.22 15.44 -8.78
CA LYS A 281 19.35 14.39 -7.75
C LYS A 281 18.16 14.37 -6.81
N THR A 282 17.41 15.45 -6.76
CA THR A 282 16.20 15.57 -5.94
C THR A 282 15.08 16.23 -6.72
N MET A 283 13.86 15.83 -6.38
CA MET A 283 12.64 16.43 -6.93
C MET A 283 11.62 16.57 -5.81
N MET A 284 10.94 17.71 -5.76
CA MET A 284 9.79 17.95 -4.90
C MET A 284 8.57 18.20 -5.76
N VAL A 285 7.49 17.46 -5.51
CA VAL A 285 6.23 17.56 -6.23
C VAL A 285 5.17 18.04 -5.27
N GLU A 286 4.47 19.10 -5.64
CA GLU A 286 3.28 19.58 -4.96
C GLU A 286 2.07 19.44 -5.88
N VAL A 287 1.11 18.64 -5.45
CA VAL A 287 -0.12 18.35 -6.20
C VAL A 287 -1.32 18.39 -5.26
N GLU A 288 -2.48 18.70 -5.83
CA GLU A 288 -3.75 18.80 -5.09
C GLU A 288 -4.41 17.44 -4.98
N PHE A 289 -4.99 17.17 -3.80
CA PHE A 289 -5.75 15.97 -3.50
C PHE A 289 -7.13 16.34 -2.98
N TYR A 290 -8.13 15.55 -3.35
CA TYR A 290 -9.51 15.75 -2.94
C TYR A 290 -9.64 15.73 -1.40
N ASN A 291 -10.28 16.76 -0.84
CA ASN A 291 -10.44 17.01 0.61
C ASN A 291 -9.15 17.20 1.44
N GLU A 292 -7.97 17.12 0.83
CA GLU A 292 -6.69 17.36 1.49
C GLU A 292 -6.07 18.71 1.07
N GLY A 293 -6.40 19.18 -0.14
CA GLY A 293 -5.72 20.32 -0.74
C GLY A 293 -4.33 19.95 -1.24
N ARG A 294 -3.40 20.91 -1.27
CA ARG A 294 -2.06 20.71 -1.83
C ARG A 294 -1.14 20.02 -0.82
N ARG A 295 -0.43 18.99 -1.28
CA ARG A 295 0.52 18.20 -0.49
C ARG A 295 1.83 18.01 -1.22
N GLN A 296 2.92 17.90 -0.46
CA GLN A 296 4.28 17.88 -0.98
C GLN A 296 4.95 16.52 -0.78
N PHE A 297 5.55 16.02 -1.84
CA PHE A 297 6.28 14.75 -1.89
C PHE A 297 7.70 14.99 -2.37
N GLN A 298 8.65 14.35 -1.70
CA GLN A 298 10.08 14.53 -1.91
C GLN A 298 10.66 13.24 -2.47
N PHE A 299 11.51 13.36 -3.47
CA PHE A 299 12.12 12.24 -4.18
C PHE A 299 13.63 12.42 -4.22
N ASP A 300 14.33 11.31 -4.02
CA ASP A 300 15.74 11.17 -4.40
C ASP A 300 15.79 10.52 -5.77
N THR A 301 16.04 11.33 -6.79
CA THR A 301 15.97 10.93 -8.20
C THR A 301 17.29 10.35 -8.71
N SER A 302 18.30 10.26 -7.85
CA SER A 302 19.62 9.74 -8.22
C SER A 302 19.56 8.25 -8.62
N GLY A 303 20.52 7.84 -9.46
CA GLY A 303 20.65 6.43 -9.87
C GLY A 303 19.62 5.94 -10.89
N LEU A 304 18.90 6.84 -11.58
CA LEU A 304 18.04 6.45 -12.70
C LEU A 304 18.88 6.02 -13.91
N GLU A 305 18.62 4.80 -14.41
CA GLU A 305 19.15 4.27 -15.66
C GLU A 305 18.21 4.56 -16.82
N TRP A 306 18.74 5.11 -17.90
CA TRP A 306 17.97 5.61 -19.05
C TRP A 306 17.86 4.60 -20.21
N LYS A 307 18.03 3.31 -19.94
CA LYS A 307 18.13 2.27 -20.98
C LYS A 307 16.90 2.19 -21.89
N HIS A 308 15.71 2.39 -21.32
CA HIS A 308 14.44 2.23 -22.02
C HIS A 308 13.63 3.53 -22.12
N PHE A 309 14.22 4.70 -21.83
CA PHE A 309 13.52 5.99 -21.81
C PHE A 309 14.43 7.15 -22.25
#